data_AF-A0A017TFV3-F1
#
_entry.id   AF-A0A017TFV3-F1
#
_cell.length_a   1.000
_cell.length_b   1.000
_cell.length_c   1.000
_cell.angle_alpha   90.00
_cell.angle_beta   90.00
_cell.angle_gamma   90.00
#
_symmetry.space_group_name_H-M   'P 1'
#
loop_
_entity.id
_entity.type
_entity.pdbx_description
1 polymer ?
#
loop_
_entity_poly.entity_id
_entity_poly.type
_entity_poly.pdbx_seq_one_letter_code
_entity_poly.pdbx_strand_id
1 'polypeptide(L)'
;MTPPPAEAPQQRKVRWYQLDKPVDNLATAVEHEVMVQREAIPLILVPGIMGSRLRQAATGQVVWDPPDGTWSTLGAAWDWGTSGAVERHRRLIGPDFNPGFLTVDSHSADKLKKLGVPQDRAEQARARGWGEVHWSSYGGLLNFLHSAELGPLRDVFAFPVYAVGYNWTDSNRAGGQRVKTRIDEIIAENNNDRTFCEKVIMITHSMGGLATRSACILHGASPKVLGVLHGVQPATGAPAAYKRMKAGFEGASALVLGWNGKEVTAVLANAPGGLELLPTRQYVNGSGERAWLTIKSSSGEAIRRMPEGDPYSEIYLERQQFFRLVDPAQINPEATGAPTERDPWQRYTQLLNTAKSFHETLKLQRHDKTYTYHGAGLRYRAWDRVEWVAARDRWFFSRPDMAEDRALASGALIAKDSNSGGKEEFEIEGGSRTFEAVLQDPTGEGDGTVPVPSGEALSALGGAVKEVLPVEGIDHQMAYDNATVQQFTVRAISLLAKEWFSSRPRG
;
A
#
# COMPACT_ATOMS: atom_id res chain seq x y z
N MET A 1 -9.31 -25.34 67.53
CA MET A 1 -8.28 -24.52 66.89
C MET A 1 -8.41 -24.71 65.39
N THR A 2 -8.88 -23.69 64.68
CA THR A 2 -8.82 -23.64 63.23
C THR A 2 -7.34 -23.64 62.84
N PRO A 3 -6.88 -24.50 61.91
CA PRO A 3 -5.50 -24.42 61.43
C PRO A 3 -5.25 -23.01 60.87
N PRO A 4 -4.03 -22.47 61.04
CA PRO A 4 -3.68 -21.20 60.43
C PRO A 4 -3.94 -21.28 58.92
N PRO A 5 -4.40 -20.18 58.29
CA PRO A 5 -4.60 -20.18 56.85
C PRO A 5 -3.30 -20.59 56.17
N ALA A 6 -3.36 -21.56 55.25
CA ALA A 6 -2.22 -21.96 54.45
C ALA A 6 -1.62 -20.71 53.78
N GLU A 7 -0.31 -20.51 53.90
CA GLU A 7 0.37 -19.44 53.18
C GLU A 7 0.11 -19.61 51.68
N ALA A 8 -0.24 -18.52 51.00
CA ALA A 8 -0.47 -18.56 49.56
C ALA A 8 0.81 -19.02 48.85
N PRO A 9 0.70 -19.90 47.83
CA PRO A 9 1.86 -20.44 47.15
C PRO A 9 2.72 -19.32 46.54
N GLN A 10 4.04 -19.49 46.63
CA GLN A 10 4.97 -18.52 46.03
C GLN A 10 5.00 -18.71 44.51
N GLN A 11 4.53 -17.71 43.78
CA GLN A 11 4.55 -17.76 42.32
C GLN A 11 5.96 -17.55 41.76
N ARG A 12 6.30 -18.38 40.78
CA ARG A 12 7.54 -18.34 40.02
C ARG A 12 7.23 -18.35 38.53
N LYS A 13 7.61 -17.28 37.84
CA LYS A 13 7.44 -17.17 36.38
C LYS A 13 8.66 -17.76 35.69
N VAL A 14 8.43 -18.73 34.81
CA VAL A 14 9.48 -19.37 34.01
C VAL A 14 9.10 -19.23 32.54
N ARG A 15 10.03 -18.75 31.71
CA ARG A 15 9.78 -18.69 30.26
C ARG A 15 9.73 -20.10 29.69
N TRP A 16 8.88 -20.32 28.69
CA TRP A 16 8.68 -21.66 28.11
C TRP A 16 9.98 -22.35 27.68
N TYR A 17 10.99 -21.61 27.22
CA TYR A 17 12.28 -22.16 26.78
C TYR A 17 13.28 -22.42 27.91
N GLN A 18 12.89 -22.22 29.17
CA GLN A 18 13.68 -22.52 30.36
C GLN A 18 13.10 -23.66 31.19
N LEU A 19 12.03 -24.32 30.71
CA LEU A 19 11.34 -25.39 31.44
C LEU A 19 12.19 -26.66 31.61
N ASP A 20 13.21 -26.82 30.79
CA ASP A 20 14.20 -27.88 30.85
C ASP A 20 15.33 -27.60 31.86
N LYS A 21 15.34 -26.42 32.49
CA LYS A 21 16.36 -26.02 33.48
C LYS A 21 15.81 -26.09 34.90
N PRO A 22 16.66 -26.37 35.91
CA PRO A 22 16.26 -26.25 37.31
C PRO A 22 15.73 -24.84 37.64
N VAL A 23 14.69 -24.79 38.47
CA VAL A 23 14.21 -23.52 39.04
C VAL A 23 14.97 -23.29 40.34
N ASP A 24 15.95 -22.39 40.30
CA ASP A 24 16.84 -22.12 41.43
C ASP A 24 16.22 -21.19 42.48
N ASN A 25 16.84 -21.15 43.67
CA ASN A 25 16.50 -20.24 44.78
C ASN A 25 15.05 -20.39 45.31
N LEU A 26 14.53 -21.62 45.32
CA LEU A 26 13.24 -21.94 45.93
C LEU A 26 13.39 -22.04 47.46
N ALA A 27 12.55 -21.31 48.19
CA ALA A 27 12.45 -21.45 49.64
C ALA A 27 11.97 -22.86 50.01
N THR A 28 12.50 -23.44 51.08
CA THR A 28 12.06 -24.75 51.59
C THR A 28 10.83 -24.60 52.48
N ALA A 29 10.07 -25.69 52.63
CA ALA A 29 8.86 -25.76 53.47
C ALA A 29 7.69 -24.82 53.08
N VAL A 30 7.68 -24.30 51.86
CA VAL A 30 6.55 -23.54 51.28
C VAL A 30 6.13 -24.15 49.95
N GLU A 31 4.86 -23.99 49.59
CA GLU A 31 4.36 -24.38 48.26
C GLU A 31 4.79 -23.36 47.21
N HIS A 32 5.21 -23.85 46.03
CA HIS A 32 5.57 -23.02 44.88
C HIS A 32 4.62 -23.30 43.72
N GLU A 33 4.17 -22.24 43.06
CA GLU A 33 3.38 -22.32 41.83
C GLU A 33 4.24 -21.84 40.66
N VAL A 34 4.56 -22.74 39.72
CA VAL A 34 5.34 -22.39 38.53
C VAL A 34 4.39 -21.98 37.40
N MET A 35 4.41 -20.69 37.07
CA MET A 35 3.67 -20.14 35.96
C MET A 35 4.56 -20.11 34.72
N VAL A 36 4.20 -20.95 33.74
CA VAL A 36 4.87 -20.96 32.44
C VAL A 36 4.43 -19.76 31.62
N GLN A 37 5.37 -18.87 31.31
CA GLN A 37 5.13 -17.77 30.39
C GLN A 37 5.38 -18.21 28.94
N ARG A 38 4.32 -18.17 28.15
CA ARG A 38 4.38 -18.32 26.69
C ARG A 38 5.01 -17.08 26.07
N GLU A 39 5.49 -17.20 24.84
CA GLU A 39 5.97 -16.06 24.09
C GLU A 39 4.89 -15.57 23.11
N ALA A 40 4.57 -14.29 23.14
CA ALA A 40 3.75 -13.69 22.11
C ALA A 40 4.61 -13.34 20.88
N ILE A 41 4.14 -13.72 19.70
CA ILE A 41 4.64 -13.28 18.40
C ILE A 41 3.47 -12.62 17.66
N PRO A 42 3.24 -11.31 17.86
CA PRO A 42 2.16 -10.60 17.20
C PRO A 42 2.25 -10.67 15.68
N LEU A 43 1.11 -10.94 15.04
CA LEU A 43 0.93 -10.91 13.59
C LEU A 43 0.32 -9.55 13.23
N ILE A 44 1.08 -8.69 12.55
CA ILE A 44 0.67 -7.29 12.30
C ILE A 44 0.36 -7.11 10.82
N LEU A 45 -0.91 -6.86 10.51
CA LEU A 45 -1.36 -6.47 9.18
C LEU A 45 -1.16 -4.97 8.94
N VAL A 46 -0.50 -4.59 7.85
CA VAL A 46 -0.40 -3.20 7.37
C VAL A 46 -1.11 -3.11 6.01
N PRO A 47 -2.16 -2.28 5.88
CA PRO A 47 -3.00 -2.23 4.67
C PRO A 47 -2.30 -1.49 3.52
N GLY A 48 -2.89 -1.52 2.33
CA GLY A 48 -2.47 -0.73 1.17
C GLY A 48 -2.93 0.73 1.20
N ILE A 49 -2.68 1.43 0.09
CA ILE A 49 -3.26 2.76 -0.16
C ILE A 49 -4.78 2.70 -0.05
N MET A 50 -5.39 3.73 0.54
CA MET A 50 -6.84 3.77 0.84
C MET A 50 -7.36 2.67 1.77
N GLY A 51 -6.51 1.74 2.21
CA GLY A 51 -6.89 0.63 3.05
C GLY A 51 -7.04 0.97 4.53
N SER A 52 -6.75 2.22 4.93
CA SER A 52 -6.94 2.71 6.29
C SER A 52 -8.06 3.74 6.34
N ARG A 53 -8.87 3.72 7.40
CA ARG A 53 -9.93 4.68 7.67
C ARG A 53 -9.34 5.98 8.23
N LEU A 54 -9.71 7.13 7.67
CA LEU A 54 -9.14 8.44 8.04
C LEU A 54 -10.21 9.46 8.43
N ARG A 55 -9.85 10.30 9.40
CA ARG A 55 -10.62 11.49 9.80
C ARG A 55 -9.74 12.73 9.74
N GLN A 56 -10.38 13.90 9.60
CA GLN A 56 -9.71 15.17 9.79
C GLN A 56 -9.35 15.35 11.27
N ALA A 57 -8.09 15.65 11.55
CA ALA A 57 -7.61 15.77 12.93
C ALA A 57 -8.27 16.93 13.68
N ALA A 58 -8.54 18.04 12.99
CA ALA A 58 -9.10 19.25 13.59
C ALA A 58 -10.58 19.13 13.96
N THR A 59 -11.38 18.47 13.11
CA THR A 59 -12.84 18.39 13.28
C THR A 59 -13.29 17.06 13.87
N GLY A 60 -12.46 16.03 13.80
CA GLY A 60 -12.84 14.65 14.12
C GLY A 60 -13.76 14.01 13.07
N GLN A 61 -14.12 14.73 12.00
CA GLN A 61 -14.99 14.21 10.96
C GLN A 61 -14.27 13.12 10.16
N VAL A 62 -14.89 11.96 10.07
CA VAL A 62 -14.44 10.86 9.22
C VAL A 62 -14.66 11.29 7.77
N VAL A 63 -13.58 11.44 7.04
CA VAL A 63 -13.61 11.86 5.64
C VAL A 63 -13.41 10.66 4.72
N TRP A 64 -12.71 9.63 5.19
CA TRP A 64 -12.43 8.45 4.39
C TRP A 64 -12.76 7.20 5.18
N ASP A 65 -13.79 6.49 4.71
CA ASP A 65 -14.25 5.22 5.24
C ASP A 65 -14.51 4.28 4.06
N PRO A 66 -13.59 3.35 3.75
CA PRO A 66 -13.72 2.52 2.57
C PRO A 66 -14.98 1.63 2.65
N PRO A 67 -15.65 1.40 1.51
CA PRO A 67 -16.98 0.80 1.49
C PRO A 67 -17.03 -0.65 1.99
N ASP A 68 -17.68 -0.88 3.15
CA ASP A 68 -17.85 -2.21 3.73
C ASP A 68 -19.24 -2.83 3.50
N GLY A 69 -19.38 -3.69 2.49
CA GLY A 69 -20.64 -4.41 2.18
C GLY A 69 -21.80 -3.54 1.69
N THR A 70 -22.92 -4.17 1.31
CA THR A 70 -24.05 -3.54 0.57
C THR A 70 -24.87 -2.49 1.32
N TRP A 71 -24.86 -2.49 2.67
CA TRP A 71 -25.68 -1.56 3.45
C TRP A 71 -24.92 -0.36 4.04
N SER A 72 -23.60 -0.44 4.25
CA SER A 72 -22.80 0.72 4.69
C SER A 72 -22.32 1.59 3.53
N THR A 73 -22.34 1.02 2.33
CA THR A 73 -21.98 1.63 1.06
C THR A 73 -22.95 2.71 0.60
N LEU A 74 -24.26 2.60 0.82
CA LEU A 74 -25.20 3.50 0.15
C LEU A 74 -25.07 4.97 0.53
N GLY A 75 -24.72 5.30 1.78
CA GLY A 75 -24.56 6.71 2.20
C GLY A 75 -23.17 7.28 1.89
N ALA A 76 -22.12 6.58 2.30
CA ALA A 76 -20.74 7.04 2.11
C ALA A 76 -20.28 6.97 0.64
N ALA A 77 -20.69 5.93 -0.11
CA ALA A 77 -20.38 5.85 -1.54
C ALA A 77 -21.22 6.81 -2.39
N TRP A 78 -22.43 7.19 -1.94
CA TRP A 78 -23.21 8.24 -2.60
C TRP A 78 -22.56 9.62 -2.40
N ASP A 79 -22.19 9.96 -1.17
CA ASP A 79 -21.53 11.22 -0.84
C ASP A 79 -20.20 11.40 -1.60
N TRP A 80 -19.38 10.35 -1.68
CA TRP A 80 -18.17 10.34 -2.52
C TRP A 80 -18.46 10.24 -4.02
N GLY A 81 -19.50 9.51 -4.43
CA GLY A 81 -19.92 9.35 -5.82
C GLY A 81 -20.43 10.64 -6.46
N THR A 82 -21.01 11.55 -5.67
CA THR A 82 -21.42 12.89 -6.11
C THR A 82 -20.35 13.96 -5.91
N SER A 83 -19.27 13.66 -5.18
CA SER A 83 -18.17 14.59 -4.99
C SER A 83 -17.40 14.78 -6.30
N GLY A 84 -17.03 16.02 -6.64
CA GLY A 84 -16.14 16.36 -7.75
C GLY A 84 -14.73 16.69 -7.28
N ALA A 85 -13.82 17.06 -8.18
CA ALA A 85 -12.40 17.33 -7.87
C ALA A 85 -12.18 18.28 -6.68
N VAL A 86 -12.95 19.38 -6.60
CA VAL A 86 -12.89 20.36 -5.51
C VAL A 86 -13.20 19.72 -4.15
N GLU A 87 -14.31 18.99 -4.06
CA GLU A 87 -14.75 18.41 -2.79
C GLU A 87 -13.79 17.32 -2.30
N ARG A 88 -13.29 16.49 -3.22
CA ARG A 88 -12.28 15.48 -2.89
C ARG A 88 -11.00 16.12 -2.35
N HIS A 89 -10.51 17.19 -3.00
CA HIS A 89 -9.34 17.94 -2.57
C HIS A 89 -9.53 18.53 -1.17
N ARG A 90 -10.66 19.22 -0.91
CA ARG A 90 -10.94 19.80 0.41
C ARG A 90 -10.99 18.75 1.53
N ARG A 91 -11.60 17.60 1.27
CA ARG A 91 -11.77 16.54 2.28
C ARG A 91 -10.48 15.82 2.64
N LEU A 92 -9.63 15.53 1.65
CA LEU A 92 -8.44 14.68 1.82
C LEU A 92 -7.12 15.45 1.93
N ILE A 93 -7.05 16.64 1.33
CA ILE A 93 -5.84 17.46 1.27
C ILE A 93 -6.01 18.74 2.10
N GLY A 94 -7.18 19.37 2.00
CA GLY A 94 -7.41 20.71 2.54
C GLY A 94 -6.82 21.80 1.62
N PRO A 95 -6.61 23.03 2.13
CA PRO A 95 -6.06 24.12 1.31
C PRO A 95 -4.64 23.83 0.78
N ASP A 96 -3.83 23.21 1.63
CA ASP A 96 -2.45 22.79 1.38
C ASP A 96 -2.24 21.44 2.05
N PHE A 97 -1.43 20.56 1.42
CA PHE A 97 -1.05 19.31 2.05
C PHE A 97 -0.36 19.56 3.39
N ASN A 98 -0.86 18.90 4.44
CA ASN A 98 -0.30 18.92 5.78
C ASN A 98 -0.35 17.50 6.36
N PRO A 99 0.79 16.91 6.80
CA PRO A 99 0.82 15.58 7.42
C PRO A 99 -0.15 15.39 8.59
N GLY A 100 -0.42 16.46 9.36
CA GLY A 100 -1.33 16.47 10.49
C GLY A 100 -2.79 16.73 10.13
N PHE A 101 -3.14 16.91 8.85
CA PHE A 101 -4.52 17.17 8.42
C PHE A 101 -5.40 15.94 8.63
N LEU A 102 -4.91 14.76 8.26
CA LEU A 102 -5.61 13.49 8.44
C LEU A 102 -4.92 12.64 9.50
N THR A 103 -5.74 11.94 10.28
CA THR A 103 -5.27 10.90 11.22
C THR A 103 -6.10 9.64 11.05
N VAL A 104 -5.53 8.51 11.46
CA VAL A 104 -6.22 7.21 11.43
C VAL A 104 -7.37 7.23 12.43
N ASP A 105 -8.54 6.78 11.97
CA ASP A 105 -9.70 6.56 12.83
C ASP A 105 -10.01 5.06 12.91
N SER A 106 -10.74 4.64 13.94
CA SER A 106 -11.06 3.23 14.16
C SER A 106 -12.56 3.04 14.38
N HIS A 107 -13.13 2.00 13.77
CA HIS A 107 -14.51 1.61 14.05
C HIS A 107 -14.74 1.27 15.52
N SER A 108 -15.96 1.54 16.00
CA SER A 108 -16.40 1.06 17.31
C SER A 108 -16.54 -0.45 17.33
N ALA A 109 -16.51 -1.06 18.52
CA ALA A 109 -16.75 -2.48 18.67
C ALA A 109 -18.14 -2.87 18.13
N ASP A 110 -19.16 -2.03 18.32
CA ASP A 110 -20.50 -2.26 17.77
C ASP A 110 -20.53 -2.29 16.24
N LYS A 111 -19.75 -1.43 15.58
CA LYS A 111 -19.61 -1.48 14.12
C LYS A 111 -18.89 -2.75 13.69
N LEU A 112 -17.82 -3.16 14.38
CA LEU A 112 -17.12 -4.42 14.10
C LEU A 112 -18.03 -5.65 14.26
N LYS A 113 -18.93 -5.67 15.26
CA LYS A 113 -19.96 -6.72 15.41
C LYS A 113 -20.86 -6.80 14.17
N LYS A 114 -21.35 -5.64 13.70
CA LYS A 114 -22.19 -5.55 12.49
C LYS A 114 -21.45 -5.99 11.23
N LEU A 115 -20.12 -5.89 11.22
CA LEU A 115 -19.24 -6.34 10.14
C LEU A 115 -18.88 -7.84 10.25
N GLY A 116 -19.39 -8.55 11.25
CA GLY A 116 -19.20 -10.00 11.40
C GLY A 116 -18.10 -10.42 12.38
N VAL A 117 -17.53 -9.49 13.16
CA VAL A 117 -16.66 -9.87 14.29
C VAL A 117 -17.52 -10.46 15.41
N PRO A 118 -17.17 -11.65 15.97
CA PRO A 118 -17.90 -12.23 17.09
C PRO A 118 -18.05 -11.28 18.29
N GLN A 119 -19.22 -11.32 18.93
CA GLN A 119 -19.61 -10.35 19.96
C GLN A 119 -18.65 -10.28 21.14
N ASP A 120 -18.15 -11.43 21.59
CA ASP A 120 -17.19 -11.60 22.67
C ASP A 120 -15.76 -11.12 22.32
N ARG A 121 -15.46 -10.96 21.02
CA ARG A 121 -14.14 -10.52 20.54
C ARG A 121 -14.09 -9.07 20.05
N ALA A 122 -15.24 -8.41 19.90
CA ALA A 122 -15.30 -7.10 19.25
C ALA A 122 -14.45 -6.00 19.92
N GLU A 123 -14.42 -5.95 21.26
CA GLU A 123 -13.56 -4.99 21.98
C GLU A 123 -12.08 -5.32 21.81
N GLN A 124 -11.72 -6.61 21.83
CA GLN A 124 -10.35 -7.02 21.57
C GLN A 124 -9.93 -6.70 20.13
N ALA A 125 -10.80 -6.93 19.14
CA ALA A 125 -10.54 -6.59 17.75
C ALA A 125 -10.33 -5.08 17.58
N ARG A 126 -11.19 -4.27 18.21
CA ARG A 126 -11.04 -2.81 18.25
C ARG A 126 -9.70 -2.39 18.88
N ALA A 127 -9.35 -2.94 20.05
CA ALA A 127 -8.09 -2.64 20.73
C ALA A 127 -6.86 -3.06 19.92
N ARG A 128 -6.99 -4.10 19.07
CA ARG A 128 -5.95 -4.56 18.16
C ARG A 128 -5.93 -3.86 16.80
N GLY A 129 -6.69 -2.77 16.66
CA GLY A 129 -6.69 -1.92 15.47
C GLY A 129 -7.46 -2.47 14.27
N TRP A 130 -8.27 -3.53 14.44
CA TRP A 130 -9.02 -4.13 13.32
C TRP A 130 -10.01 -3.15 12.66
N GLY A 131 -10.50 -2.17 13.43
CA GLY A 131 -11.36 -1.10 12.94
C GLY A 131 -10.62 0.03 12.20
N GLU A 132 -9.29 0.02 12.15
CA GLU A 132 -8.49 1.03 11.43
C GLU A 132 -8.41 0.75 9.93
N VAL A 133 -8.77 -0.46 9.49
CA VAL A 133 -8.54 -0.92 8.12
C VAL A 133 -9.84 -1.28 7.40
N HIS A 134 -9.83 -1.24 6.08
CA HIS A 134 -10.96 -1.62 5.23
C HIS A 134 -11.39 -3.07 5.50
N TRP A 135 -12.54 -3.25 6.12
CA TRP A 135 -12.91 -4.57 6.63
C TRP A 135 -13.13 -5.59 5.53
N SER A 136 -13.72 -5.19 4.40
CA SER A 136 -14.04 -6.09 3.30
C SER A 136 -12.78 -6.68 2.67
N SER A 137 -11.66 -5.93 2.63
CA SER A 137 -10.41 -6.41 2.07
C SER A 137 -9.52 -7.17 3.05
N TYR A 138 -9.60 -6.86 4.35
CA TYR A 138 -8.64 -7.38 5.35
C TYR A 138 -9.28 -8.22 6.45
N GLY A 139 -10.57 -8.01 6.76
CA GLY A 139 -11.29 -8.68 7.83
C GLY A 139 -11.36 -10.20 7.68
N GLY A 140 -11.46 -10.69 6.43
CA GLY A 140 -11.38 -12.12 6.12
C GLY A 140 -10.05 -12.73 6.58
N LEU A 141 -8.93 -12.12 6.18
CA LEU A 141 -7.60 -12.56 6.62
C LEU A 141 -7.38 -12.41 8.13
N LEU A 142 -7.79 -11.29 8.73
CA LEU A 142 -7.64 -11.05 10.17
C LEU A 142 -8.36 -12.14 10.98
N ASN A 143 -9.57 -12.50 10.58
CA ASN A 143 -10.30 -13.63 11.17
C ASN A 143 -9.59 -14.95 10.93
N PHE A 144 -9.20 -15.23 9.68
CA PHE A 144 -8.50 -16.46 9.31
C PHE A 144 -7.22 -16.66 10.14
N LEU A 145 -6.37 -15.64 10.27
CA LEU A 145 -5.13 -15.70 11.03
C LEU A 145 -5.38 -15.90 12.53
N HIS A 146 -6.46 -15.32 13.06
CA HIS A 146 -6.80 -15.50 14.46
C HIS A 146 -7.10 -16.96 14.78
N SER A 147 -7.87 -17.63 13.92
CA SER A 147 -8.27 -19.04 14.08
C SER A 147 -7.32 -20.04 13.42
N ALA A 148 -6.31 -19.59 12.68
CA ALA A 148 -5.39 -20.47 11.95
C ALA A 148 -4.68 -21.47 12.87
N GLU A 149 -4.71 -22.74 12.50
CA GLU A 149 -3.95 -23.79 13.20
C GLU A 149 -2.46 -23.68 12.84
N LEU A 150 -1.62 -23.54 13.88
CA LEU A 150 -0.15 -23.53 13.75
C LEU A 150 0.48 -24.76 14.42
N GLY A 151 -0.35 -25.77 14.70
CA GLY A 151 0.05 -27.02 15.36
C GLY A 151 0.71 -26.78 16.73
N PRO A 152 1.73 -27.59 17.10
CA PRO A 152 2.40 -27.54 18.40
C PRO A 152 3.06 -26.19 18.73
N LEU A 153 3.28 -25.32 17.74
CA LEU A 153 3.79 -23.97 18.00
C LEU A 153 2.86 -23.17 18.91
N ARG A 154 1.54 -23.44 18.90
CA ARG A 154 0.59 -22.76 19.78
C ARG A 154 0.73 -23.16 21.25
N ASP A 155 1.47 -24.22 21.57
CA ASP A 155 1.69 -24.61 22.97
C ASP A 155 2.68 -23.65 23.66
N VAL A 156 3.65 -23.13 22.90
CA VAL A 156 4.72 -22.25 23.39
C VAL A 156 4.58 -20.80 22.95
N PHE A 157 3.99 -20.56 21.77
CA PHE A 157 3.77 -19.23 21.21
C PHE A 157 2.29 -18.83 21.23
N ALA A 158 2.01 -17.58 21.55
CA ALA A 158 0.73 -16.93 21.30
C ALA A 158 0.86 -16.03 20.05
N PHE A 159 -0.12 -16.06 19.15
CA PHE A 159 -0.11 -15.27 17.90
C PHE A 159 -1.25 -14.25 17.89
N PRO A 160 -1.17 -13.17 18.69
CA PRO A 160 -2.21 -12.14 18.67
C PRO A 160 -2.17 -11.39 17.34
N VAL A 161 -3.34 -11.18 16.73
CA VAL A 161 -3.48 -10.59 15.39
C VAL A 161 -3.87 -9.13 15.49
N TYR A 162 -3.07 -8.26 14.92
CA TYR A 162 -3.23 -6.80 14.93
C TYR A 162 -3.39 -6.28 13.49
N ALA A 163 -4.00 -5.12 13.37
CA ALA A 163 -3.97 -4.30 12.17
C ALA A 163 -3.47 -2.90 12.54
N VAL A 164 -2.64 -2.32 11.68
CA VAL A 164 -2.08 -0.98 11.86
C VAL A 164 -2.39 -0.17 10.62
N GLY A 165 -3.44 0.65 10.70
CA GLY A 165 -3.73 1.65 9.67
C GLY A 165 -2.70 2.78 9.71
N TYR A 166 -2.58 3.52 8.61
CA TYR A 166 -1.73 4.71 8.51
C TYR A 166 -2.37 5.76 7.59
N ASN A 167 -1.92 7.02 7.72
CA ASN A 167 -2.33 8.06 6.78
C ASN A 167 -1.69 7.80 5.41
N TRP A 168 -2.47 7.26 4.49
CA TRP A 168 -2.00 6.88 3.14
C TRP A 168 -1.86 8.07 2.18
N THR A 169 -2.34 9.27 2.55
CA THR A 169 -2.07 10.49 1.76
C THR A 169 -0.65 11.02 2.03
N ASP A 170 -0.12 10.79 3.23
CA ASP A 170 1.24 11.14 3.63
C ASP A 170 2.26 10.12 3.09
N SER A 171 3.53 10.51 3.07
CA SER A 171 4.64 9.67 2.62
C SER A 171 4.69 8.34 3.38
N ASN A 172 5.04 7.25 2.71
CA ASN A 172 5.31 5.96 3.37
C ASN A 172 6.56 6.03 4.26
N ARG A 173 7.36 7.10 4.17
CA ARG A 173 8.34 7.44 5.21
C ARG A 173 7.65 7.72 6.54
N ALA A 174 6.66 8.62 6.57
CA ALA A 174 5.87 8.91 7.76
C ALA A 174 5.01 7.70 8.18
N GLY A 175 4.39 7.01 7.22
CA GLY A 175 3.67 5.75 7.47
C GLY A 175 4.55 4.70 8.15
N GLY A 176 5.79 4.54 7.71
CA GLY A 176 6.77 3.65 8.34
C GLY A 176 7.15 4.04 9.76
N GLN A 177 7.23 5.34 10.07
CA GLN A 177 7.46 5.81 11.44
C GLN A 177 6.28 5.43 12.34
N ARG A 178 5.04 5.61 11.88
CA ARG A 178 3.84 5.18 12.61
C ARG A 178 3.83 3.67 12.83
N VAL A 179 4.13 2.88 11.79
CA VAL A 179 4.20 1.41 11.89
C VAL A 179 5.26 1.00 12.92
N LYS A 180 6.46 1.61 12.90
CA LYS A 180 7.50 1.36 13.91
C LYS A 180 7.00 1.67 15.32
N THR A 181 6.35 2.81 15.53
CA THR A 181 5.80 3.18 16.84
C THR A 181 4.77 2.15 17.31
N ARG A 182 3.83 1.72 16.44
CA ARG A 182 2.86 0.67 16.79
C ARG A 182 3.51 -0.69 17.06
N ILE A 183 4.59 -1.06 16.38
CA ILE A 183 5.36 -2.27 16.71
C ILE A 183 5.87 -2.22 18.16
N ASP A 184 6.44 -1.09 18.58
CA ASP A 184 6.95 -0.91 19.94
C ASP A 184 5.83 -1.02 20.98
N GLU A 185 4.70 -0.36 20.72
CA GLU A 185 3.52 -0.39 21.58
C GLU A 185 2.92 -1.80 21.68
N ILE A 186 2.77 -2.50 20.55
CA ILE A 186 2.25 -3.88 20.50
C ILE A 186 3.17 -4.86 21.25
N ILE A 187 4.49 -4.69 21.14
CA ILE A 187 5.44 -5.49 21.93
C ILE A 187 5.25 -5.23 23.42
N ALA A 188 5.09 -3.97 23.82
CA ALA A 188 4.83 -3.62 25.22
C ALA A 188 3.50 -4.19 25.73
N GLU A 189 2.41 -4.07 24.95
CA GLU A 189 1.08 -4.63 25.25
C GLU A 189 1.12 -6.15 25.51
N ASN A 190 2.00 -6.88 24.79
CA ASN A 190 2.13 -8.33 24.91
C ASN A 190 3.20 -8.80 25.91
N ASN A 191 3.87 -7.87 26.60
CA ASN A 191 4.70 -8.16 27.77
C ASN A 191 3.85 -7.98 29.05
N ASN A 192 3.31 -9.09 29.57
CA ASN A 192 2.41 -9.10 30.72
C ASN A 192 2.65 -10.35 31.60
N ASP A 193 1.77 -10.63 32.56
CA ASP A 193 1.94 -11.75 33.47
C ASP A 193 1.93 -13.13 32.78
N ARG A 194 1.23 -13.25 31.65
CA ARG A 194 1.04 -14.52 30.92
C ARG A 194 2.01 -14.70 29.76
N THR A 195 2.43 -13.61 29.13
CA THR A 195 3.29 -13.64 27.95
C THR A 195 4.45 -12.67 28.05
N PHE A 196 5.58 -13.02 27.43
CA PHE A 196 6.62 -12.06 27.05
C PHE A 196 6.66 -11.92 25.53
N CYS A 197 7.16 -10.80 25.02
CA CYS A 197 7.19 -10.50 23.58
C CYS A 197 8.50 -9.82 23.21
N GLU A 198 9.23 -10.38 22.25
CA GLU A 198 10.50 -9.84 21.75
C GLU A 198 10.44 -9.48 20.26
N LYS A 199 9.56 -10.13 19.50
CA LYS A 199 9.49 -10.04 18.04
C LYS A 199 8.05 -9.99 17.54
N VAL A 200 7.85 -9.41 16.36
CA VAL A 200 6.59 -9.43 15.60
C VAL A 200 6.79 -10.03 14.21
N ILE A 201 5.72 -10.49 13.57
CA ILE A 201 5.72 -10.85 12.14
C ILE A 201 4.85 -9.85 11.40
N MET A 202 5.38 -9.26 10.32
CA MET A 202 4.66 -8.28 9.52
C MET A 202 4.00 -8.93 8.32
N ILE A 203 2.73 -8.60 8.07
CA ILE A 203 1.95 -9.04 6.91
C ILE A 203 1.44 -7.77 6.22
N THR A 204 1.73 -7.58 4.95
CA THR A 204 1.50 -6.29 4.31
C THR A 204 0.77 -6.44 3.01
N HIS A 205 -0.14 -5.52 2.71
CA HIS A 205 -0.81 -5.44 1.42
C HIS A 205 -0.36 -4.21 0.65
N SER A 206 -0.09 -4.36 -0.65
CA SER A 206 0.15 -3.23 -1.57
C SER A 206 1.20 -2.26 -1.01
N MET A 207 0.90 -0.96 -0.94
CA MET A 207 1.80 0.07 -0.38
C MET A 207 2.12 -0.09 1.10
N GLY A 208 1.34 -0.86 1.87
CA GLY A 208 1.71 -1.24 3.24
C GLY A 208 3.06 -1.94 3.31
N GLY A 209 3.47 -2.59 2.20
CA GLY A 209 4.82 -3.12 2.04
C GLY A 209 5.90 -2.05 1.98
N LEU A 210 5.64 -0.89 1.35
CA LEU A 210 6.56 0.26 1.34
C LEU A 210 6.65 0.89 2.72
N ALA A 211 5.53 1.11 3.41
CA ALA A 211 5.49 1.60 4.79
C ALA A 211 6.23 0.64 5.75
N THR A 212 6.05 -0.67 5.61
CA THR A 212 6.72 -1.67 6.45
C THR A 212 8.22 -1.75 6.17
N ARG A 213 8.65 -1.69 4.90
CA ARG A 213 10.08 -1.61 4.56
C ARG A 213 10.69 -0.32 5.10
N SER A 214 9.97 0.80 5.03
CA SER A 214 10.37 2.05 5.67
C SER A 214 10.55 1.88 7.19
N ALA A 215 9.59 1.27 7.89
CA ALA A 215 9.69 0.96 9.31
C ALA A 215 10.95 0.13 9.64
N CYS A 216 11.19 -0.94 8.87
CA CYS A 216 12.30 -1.86 9.09
C CYS A 216 13.67 -1.23 8.79
N ILE A 217 13.80 -0.58 7.63
CA ILE A 217 15.08 -0.14 7.06
C ILE A 217 15.41 1.30 7.46
N LEU A 218 14.43 2.21 7.40
CA LEU A 218 14.67 3.64 7.59
C LEU A 218 14.47 4.07 9.05
N HIS A 219 13.59 3.38 9.79
CA HIS A 219 13.26 3.69 11.19
C HIS A 219 13.76 2.64 12.19
N GLY A 220 14.54 1.67 11.73
CA GLY A 220 15.27 0.73 12.59
C GLY A 220 14.41 -0.33 13.28
N ALA A 221 13.23 -0.68 12.74
CA ALA A 221 12.38 -1.71 13.34
C ALA A 221 12.88 -3.16 13.08
N SER A 222 13.82 -3.37 12.14
CA SER A 222 14.27 -4.72 11.74
C SER A 222 14.64 -5.63 12.92
N PRO A 223 15.37 -5.18 13.96
CA PRO A 223 15.70 -6.05 15.11
C PRO A 223 14.49 -6.54 15.91
N LYS A 224 13.30 -5.95 15.74
CA LYS A 224 12.05 -6.35 16.42
C LYS A 224 11.12 -7.15 15.51
N VAL A 225 11.50 -7.35 14.24
CA VAL A 225 10.73 -8.10 13.26
C VAL A 225 11.38 -9.46 13.05
N LEU A 226 10.59 -10.53 13.12
CA LEU A 226 11.06 -11.89 12.86
C LEU A 226 11.08 -12.17 11.35
N GLY A 227 10.14 -11.62 10.61
CA GLY A 227 10.05 -11.70 9.16
C GLY A 227 8.89 -10.87 8.62
N VAL A 228 8.92 -10.66 7.31
CA VAL A 228 7.93 -9.84 6.61
C VAL A 228 7.33 -10.63 5.44
N LEU A 229 6.02 -10.60 5.32
CA LEU A 229 5.26 -11.14 4.19
C LEU A 229 4.67 -9.97 3.39
N HIS A 230 5.18 -9.75 2.19
CA HIS A 230 4.69 -8.72 1.28
C HIS A 230 3.71 -9.32 0.26
N GLY A 231 2.48 -8.83 0.28
CA GLY A 231 1.44 -9.18 -0.68
C GLY A 231 1.18 -8.08 -1.68
N VAL A 232 1.17 -8.43 -2.98
CA VAL A 232 0.82 -7.55 -4.10
C VAL A 232 1.50 -6.18 -4.03
N GLN A 233 2.75 -6.13 -3.56
CA GLN A 233 3.46 -4.89 -3.33
C GLN A 233 3.93 -4.26 -4.66
N PRO A 234 3.64 -2.97 -4.93
CA PRO A 234 4.27 -2.23 -6.01
C PRO A 234 5.71 -1.84 -5.63
N ALA A 235 6.65 -2.80 -5.59
CA ALA A 235 7.97 -2.58 -5.00
C ALA A 235 8.82 -1.55 -5.76
N THR A 236 8.55 -1.34 -7.05
CA THR A 236 9.14 -0.30 -7.91
C THR A 236 8.09 0.64 -8.51
N GLY A 237 6.91 0.74 -7.87
CA GLY A 237 5.77 1.51 -8.40
C GLY A 237 5.01 0.75 -9.50
N ALA A 238 3.98 1.38 -10.05
CA ALA A 238 3.13 0.79 -11.10
C ALA A 238 2.68 1.84 -12.12
N PRO A 239 2.85 1.61 -13.44
CA PRO A 239 2.36 2.52 -14.48
C PRO A 239 0.85 2.77 -14.44
N ALA A 240 0.08 1.91 -13.77
CA ALA A 240 -1.34 2.16 -13.47
C ALA A 240 -1.57 3.52 -12.76
N ALA A 241 -0.62 3.99 -11.95
CA ALA A 241 -0.69 5.31 -11.32
C ALA A 241 -0.73 6.45 -12.34
N TYR A 242 0.11 6.38 -13.39
CA TYR A 242 0.07 7.33 -14.51
C TYR A 242 -1.28 7.27 -15.23
N LYS A 243 -1.76 6.07 -15.56
CA LYS A 243 -3.06 5.88 -16.20
C LYS A 243 -4.18 6.52 -15.39
N ARG A 244 -4.18 6.34 -14.08
CA ARG A 244 -5.24 6.82 -13.19
C ARG A 244 -5.22 8.34 -13.03
N MET A 245 -4.04 8.96 -13.00
CA MET A 245 -3.94 10.42 -13.02
C MET A 245 -4.38 11.04 -14.36
N LYS A 246 -4.25 10.31 -15.48
CA LYS A 246 -4.72 10.78 -16.80
C LYS A 246 -6.18 10.46 -17.10
N ALA A 247 -6.70 9.35 -16.59
CA ALA A 247 -7.96 8.76 -17.06
C ALA A 247 -8.88 8.24 -15.96
N GLY A 248 -8.57 8.46 -14.68
CA GLY A 248 -9.41 8.01 -13.56
C GLY A 248 -9.12 6.57 -13.10
N PHE A 249 -9.66 6.22 -11.93
CA PHE A 249 -9.67 4.85 -11.41
C PHE A 249 -10.83 4.03 -11.97
N GLU A 250 -10.71 2.71 -11.84
CA GLU A 250 -11.77 1.74 -12.07
C GLU A 250 -12.30 1.17 -10.74
N GLY A 251 -13.52 0.61 -10.79
CA GLY A 251 -14.10 -0.12 -9.67
C GLY A 251 -14.36 0.74 -8.43
N ALA A 252 -14.30 0.11 -7.25
CA ALA A 252 -14.66 0.77 -5.99
C ALA A 252 -13.74 1.95 -5.62
N SER A 253 -12.46 1.89 -6.02
CA SER A 253 -11.47 2.97 -5.79
C SER A 253 -11.85 4.28 -6.50
N ALA A 254 -12.59 4.21 -7.61
CA ALA A 254 -13.01 5.36 -8.40
C ALA A 254 -14.05 6.24 -7.71
N LEU A 255 -14.85 5.67 -6.81
CA LEU A 255 -15.78 6.44 -5.97
C LEU A 255 -15.05 7.56 -5.21
N VAL A 256 -13.78 7.34 -4.90
CA VAL A 256 -13.05 8.04 -3.85
C VAL A 256 -12.00 8.94 -4.45
N LEU A 257 -11.10 8.37 -5.25
CA LEU A 257 -10.03 9.13 -5.89
C LEU A 257 -10.50 9.76 -7.20
N GLY A 258 -11.60 9.27 -7.77
CA GLY A 258 -12.23 9.87 -8.95
C GLY A 258 -12.30 8.95 -10.15
N TRP A 259 -13.28 9.23 -10.99
CA TRP A 259 -13.60 8.50 -12.21
C TRP A 259 -12.86 9.04 -13.44
N ASN A 260 -12.18 10.18 -13.29
CA ASN A 260 -11.43 10.83 -14.37
C ASN A 260 -10.13 11.47 -13.84
N GLY A 261 -9.24 11.83 -14.76
CA GLY A 261 -7.91 12.37 -14.45
C GLY A 261 -7.94 13.67 -13.64
N LYS A 262 -8.91 14.56 -13.87
CA LYS A 262 -9.04 15.81 -13.11
C LYS A 262 -9.33 15.57 -11.63
N GLU A 263 -10.22 14.63 -11.33
CA GLU A 263 -10.56 14.27 -9.95
C GLU A 263 -9.40 13.58 -9.24
N VAL A 264 -8.72 12.66 -9.92
CA VAL A 264 -7.57 11.93 -9.37
C VAL A 264 -6.40 12.85 -9.16
N THR A 265 -6.09 13.72 -10.12
CA THR A 265 -4.97 14.67 -10.05
C THR A 265 -5.16 15.64 -8.90
N ALA A 266 -6.38 16.15 -8.68
CA ALA A 266 -6.66 17.03 -7.56
C ALA A 266 -6.27 16.41 -6.22
N VAL A 267 -6.40 15.09 -6.03
CA VAL A 267 -5.97 14.42 -4.79
C VAL A 267 -4.50 13.98 -4.87
N LEU A 268 -4.13 13.16 -5.85
CA LEU A 268 -2.84 12.47 -5.87
C LEU A 268 -1.67 13.41 -6.16
N ALA A 269 -1.85 14.50 -6.92
CA ALA A 269 -0.78 15.50 -7.08
C ALA A 269 -0.44 16.21 -5.76
N ASN A 270 -1.34 16.17 -4.78
CA ASN A 270 -1.16 16.78 -3.47
C ASN A 270 -0.90 15.76 -2.35
N ALA A 271 -0.75 14.48 -2.66
CA ALA A 271 -0.56 13.41 -1.69
C ALA A 271 0.78 12.68 -1.95
N PRO A 272 1.85 12.93 -1.19
CA PRO A 272 3.14 12.28 -1.41
C PRO A 272 3.03 10.74 -1.33
N GLY A 273 2.16 10.20 -0.47
CA GLY A 273 1.88 8.75 -0.46
C GLY A 273 1.29 8.26 -1.78
N GLY A 274 0.39 9.03 -2.40
CA GLY A 274 -0.12 8.73 -3.74
C GLY A 274 0.95 8.76 -4.83
N LEU A 275 1.85 9.76 -4.79
CA LEU A 275 2.96 9.91 -5.74
C LEU A 275 4.02 8.81 -5.60
N GLU A 276 4.13 8.19 -4.42
CA GLU A 276 5.00 7.03 -4.21
C GLU A 276 4.49 5.73 -4.89
N LEU A 277 3.33 5.75 -5.55
CA LEU A 277 2.91 4.66 -6.46
C LEU A 277 3.57 4.74 -7.83
N LEU A 278 4.08 5.91 -8.22
CA LEU A 278 4.61 6.12 -9.56
C LEU A 278 5.84 5.23 -9.80
N PRO A 279 6.05 4.71 -11.03
CA PRO A 279 7.25 3.96 -11.38
C PRO A 279 8.54 4.67 -10.95
N THR A 280 9.40 3.95 -10.24
CA THR A 280 10.69 4.48 -9.80
C THR A 280 11.74 4.40 -10.92
N ARG A 281 12.94 4.95 -10.71
CA ARG A 281 14.09 4.73 -11.60
C ARG A 281 14.51 3.25 -11.73
N GLN A 282 14.07 2.39 -10.80
CA GLN A 282 14.35 0.94 -10.84
C GLN A 282 13.25 0.15 -11.53
N TYR A 283 12.13 0.79 -11.91
CA TYR A 283 11.07 0.10 -12.63
C TYR A 283 11.56 -0.38 -14.00
N VAL A 284 11.19 -1.62 -14.34
CA VAL A 284 11.33 -2.18 -15.67
C VAL A 284 10.00 -2.81 -16.08
N ASN A 285 9.66 -2.71 -17.36
CA ASN A 285 8.46 -3.33 -17.93
C ASN A 285 8.65 -4.86 -18.09
N GLY A 286 7.62 -5.56 -18.59
CA GLY A 286 7.69 -7.02 -18.81
C GLY A 286 8.75 -7.48 -19.81
N SER A 287 9.34 -6.57 -20.57
CA SER A 287 10.41 -6.81 -21.53
C SER A 287 11.81 -6.49 -20.96
N GLY A 288 11.90 -6.12 -19.67
CA GLY A 288 13.16 -5.74 -19.01
C GLY A 288 13.64 -4.33 -19.33
N GLU A 289 12.81 -3.48 -19.95
CA GLU A 289 13.19 -2.13 -20.34
C GLU A 289 12.69 -1.10 -19.34
N ARG A 290 13.47 -0.03 -19.13
CA ARG A 290 13.04 1.10 -18.27
C ARG A 290 11.90 1.90 -18.87
N ALA A 291 11.83 1.93 -20.21
CA ALA A 291 10.80 2.67 -20.91
C ALA A 291 9.44 1.96 -20.77
N TRP A 292 8.57 2.52 -19.94
CA TRP A 292 7.23 2.01 -19.67
C TRP A 292 6.13 2.90 -20.24
N LEU A 293 6.43 4.09 -20.74
CA LEU A 293 5.50 4.99 -21.44
C LEU A 293 5.91 5.10 -22.90
N THR A 294 5.02 4.72 -23.83
CA THR A 294 5.28 4.76 -25.27
C THR A 294 4.22 5.58 -25.98
N ILE A 295 4.65 6.44 -26.90
CA ILE A 295 3.77 7.09 -27.87
C ILE A 295 3.96 6.37 -29.19
N LYS A 296 2.86 5.91 -29.79
CA LYS A 296 2.81 5.20 -31.06
C LYS A 296 2.08 6.04 -32.09
N SER A 297 2.43 5.86 -33.36
CA SER A 297 1.64 6.37 -34.48
C SER A 297 0.36 5.54 -34.65
N SER A 298 -0.54 6.02 -35.51
CA SER A 298 -1.71 5.24 -35.96
C SER A 298 -1.36 3.92 -36.65
N SER A 299 -0.13 3.76 -37.18
CA SER A 299 0.36 2.50 -37.77
C SER A 299 0.90 1.52 -36.72
N GLY A 300 1.01 1.94 -35.45
CA GLY A 300 1.54 1.14 -34.34
C GLY A 300 3.05 1.25 -34.16
N GLU A 301 3.75 2.04 -34.98
CA GLU A 301 5.18 2.32 -34.82
C GLU A 301 5.44 3.15 -33.57
N ALA A 302 6.45 2.78 -32.78
CA ALA A 302 6.84 3.54 -31.59
C ALA A 302 7.57 4.83 -31.99
N ILE A 303 6.96 5.97 -31.68
CA ILE A 303 7.46 7.31 -31.96
C ILE A 303 8.38 7.78 -30.81
N ARG A 304 7.95 7.58 -29.56
CA ARG A 304 8.71 7.94 -28.36
C ARG A 304 8.59 6.88 -27.29
N ARG A 305 9.67 6.65 -26.56
CA ARG A 305 9.75 5.65 -25.49
C ARG A 305 10.39 6.30 -24.28
N MET A 306 9.70 6.30 -23.15
CA MET A 306 10.10 7.01 -21.94
C MET A 306 9.85 6.16 -20.69
N PRO A 307 10.59 6.38 -19.60
CA PRO A 307 11.78 7.23 -19.54
C PRO A 307 12.96 6.59 -20.28
N GLU A 308 13.83 7.42 -20.84
CA GLU A 308 15.19 7.03 -21.24
C GLU A 308 16.09 6.88 -20.00
N GLY A 309 15.94 7.76 -19.01
CA GLY A 309 16.73 7.77 -17.78
C GLY A 309 15.94 7.99 -16.49
N ASP A 310 15.37 9.18 -16.30
CA ASP A 310 14.74 9.63 -15.07
C ASP A 310 13.25 9.99 -15.28
N PRO A 311 12.30 9.12 -14.88
CA PRO A 311 10.87 9.40 -15.10
C PRO A 311 10.39 10.65 -14.35
N TYR A 312 11.10 11.08 -13.30
CA TYR A 312 10.76 12.29 -12.57
C TYR A 312 10.90 13.54 -13.41
N SER A 313 12.01 13.71 -14.13
CA SER A 313 12.21 14.87 -15.01
C SER A 313 11.52 14.71 -16.36
N GLU A 314 11.49 13.48 -16.89
CA GLU A 314 11.01 13.22 -18.26
C GLU A 314 9.48 13.11 -18.36
N ILE A 315 8.79 12.71 -17.29
CA ILE A 315 7.35 12.42 -17.32
C ILE A 315 6.60 13.19 -16.23
N TYR A 316 7.10 13.14 -14.99
CA TYR A 316 6.35 13.65 -13.83
C TYR A 316 6.43 15.18 -13.70
N LEU A 317 7.60 15.77 -13.98
CA LEU A 317 7.81 17.22 -14.00
C LEU A 317 7.65 17.87 -15.38
N GLU A 318 7.32 17.08 -16.41
CA GLU A 318 6.99 17.61 -17.73
C GLU A 318 5.71 18.47 -17.63
N ARG A 319 5.74 19.69 -18.19
CA ARG A 319 4.67 20.68 -18.02
C ARG A 319 3.87 20.93 -19.28
N GLN A 320 4.47 20.75 -20.44
CA GLN A 320 3.94 21.23 -21.71
C GLN A 320 3.48 20.09 -22.58
N GLN A 321 4.19 18.96 -22.58
CA GLN A 321 3.87 17.86 -23.48
C GLN A 321 2.61 17.11 -23.04
N PHE A 322 1.78 16.65 -24.00
CA PHE A 322 0.48 16.03 -23.69
C PHE A 322 0.60 14.79 -22.78
N PHE A 323 1.71 14.07 -22.90
CA PHE A 323 1.99 12.88 -22.11
C PHE A 323 2.46 13.20 -20.68
N ARG A 324 2.58 14.48 -20.30
CA ARG A 324 2.87 14.88 -18.91
C ARG A 324 1.95 14.15 -17.94
N LEU A 325 2.49 13.80 -16.77
CA LEU A 325 1.69 13.16 -15.72
C LEU A 325 0.58 14.09 -15.21
N VAL A 326 0.92 15.36 -14.93
CA VAL A 326 0.05 16.33 -14.28
C VAL A 326 -0.17 17.53 -15.18
N ASP A 327 -1.45 17.86 -15.39
CA ASP A 327 -1.83 19.17 -15.92
C ASP A 327 -1.76 20.22 -14.80
N PRO A 328 -0.92 21.27 -14.91
CA PRO A 328 -0.77 22.26 -13.84
C PRO A 328 -2.09 22.89 -13.39
N ALA A 329 -3.05 23.06 -14.31
CA ALA A 329 -4.37 23.62 -14.02
C ALA A 329 -5.25 22.70 -13.14
N GLN A 330 -4.92 21.41 -13.03
CA GLN A 330 -5.69 20.42 -12.28
C GLN A 330 -5.16 20.16 -10.86
N ILE A 331 -3.98 20.69 -10.52
CA ILE A 331 -3.36 20.48 -9.19
C ILE A 331 -4.22 21.10 -8.09
N ASN A 332 -4.65 22.35 -8.29
CA ASN A 332 -5.55 23.02 -7.37
C ASN A 332 -6.85 23.37 -8.10
N PRO A 333 -7.92 22.57 -7.94
CA PRO A 333 -9.19 22.82 -8.64
C PRO A 333 -9.91 24.08 -8.15
N GLU A 334 -9.45 24.71 -7.07
CA GLU A 334 -9.97 25.96 -6.52
C GLU A 334 -9.07 27.16 -6.81
N ALA A 335 -8.04 27.00 -7.64
CA ALA A 335 -7.11 28.07 -7.92
C ALA A 335 -7.83 29.29 -8.49
N THR A 336 -7.59 30.44 -7.86
CA THR A 336 -8.15 31.74 -8.24
C THR A 336 -7.19 32.52 -9.13
N GLY A 337 -5.90 32.15 -9.13
CA GLY A 337 -4.84 32.89 -9.82
C GLY A 337 -4.46 34.19 -9.13
N ALA A 338 -4.89 34.39 -7.88
CA ALA A 338 -4.51 35.56 -7.10
C ALA A 338 -2.98 35.58 -6.87
N PRO A 339 -2.31 36.75 -6.94
CA PRO A 339 -0.87 36.85 -6.71
C PRO A 339 -0.39 36.37 -5.33
N THR A 340 -1.29 36.32 -4.35
CA THR A 340 -1.05 35.83 -2.99
C THR A 340 -1.24 34.31 -2.86
N GLU A 341 -1.80 33.66 -3.88
CA GLU A 341 -2.00 32.21 -3.89
C GLU A 341 -0.64 31.52 -4.09
N ARG A 342 -0.38 30.47 -3.31
CA ARG A 342 0.83 29.66 -3.48
C ARG A 342 0.76 28.89 -4.79
N ASP A 343 1.84 28.95 -5.58
CA ASP A 343 1.94 28.25 -6.86
C ASP A 343 1.66 26.74 -6.68
N PRO A 344 0.54 26.22 -7.23
CA PRO A 344 0.22 24.80 -7.17
C PRO A 344 1.33 23.93 -7.78
N TRP A 345 1.99 24.39 -8.84
CA TRP A 345 3.06 23.62 -9.49
C TRP A 345 4.29 23.47 -8.59
N GLN A 346 4.69 24.54 -7.91
CA GLN A 346 5.79 24.50 -6.95
C GLN A 346 5.49 23.53 -5.80
N ARG A 347 4.25 23.53 -5.27
CA ARG A 347 3.82 22.59 -4.23
C ARG A 347 3.87 21.15 -4.72
N TYR A 348 3.31 20.87 -5.89
CA TYR A 348 3.40 19.55 -6.52
C TYR A 348 4.85 19.08 -6.66
N THR A 349 5.74 19.97 -7.13
CA THR A 349 7.18 19.67 -7.27
C THR A 349 7.82 19.29 -5.93
N GLN A 350 7.47 19.97 -4.84
CA GLN A 350 7.96 19.64 -3.50
C GLN A 350 7.49 18.26 -3.04
N LEU A 351 6.20 17.95 -3.21
CA LEU A 351 5.63 16.66 -2.82
C LEU A 351 6.16 15.50 -3.68
N LEU A 352 6.35 15.73 -4.98
CA LEU A 352 7.01 14.78 -5.87
C LEU A 352 8.46 14.55 -5.46
N ASN A 353 9.18 15.58 -5.01
CA ASN A 353 10.53 15.42 -4.49
C ASN A 353 10.57 14.65 -3.17
N THR A 354 9.55 14.75 -2.32
CA THR A 354 9.38 13.86 -1.15
C THR A 354 9.28 12.40 -1.59
N ALA A 355 8.42 12.10 -2.57
CA ALA A 355 8.26 10.75 -3.12
C ALA A 355 9.56 10.24 -3.79
N LYS A 356 10.24 11.11 -4.57
CA LYS A 356 11.54 10.82 -5.19
C LYS A 356 12.59 10.45 -4.15
N SER A 357 12.75 11.27 -3.12
CA SER A 357 13.70 11.05 -2.03
C SER A 357 13.39 9.74 -1.30
N PHE A 358 12.11 9.43 -1.06
CA PHE A 358 11.71 8.16 -0.49
C PHE A 358 12.14 6.96 -1.36
N HIS A 359 11.82 6.98 -2.66
CA HIS A 359 12.22 5.92 -3.60
C HIS A 359 13.74 5.76 -3.70
N GLU A 360 14.49 6.85 -3.77
CA GLU A 360 15.95 6.83 -3.86
C GLU A 360 16.62 6.33 -2.57
N THR A 361 16.00 6.58 -1.41
CA THR A 361 16.50 6.06 -0.13
C THR A 361 16.16 4.58 0.03
N LEU A 362 14.89 4.20 -0.19
CA LEU A 362 14.41 2.85 0.10
C LEU A 362 14.82 1.83 -0.97
N LYS A 363 14.83 2.22 -2.25
CA LYS A 363 15.16 1.37 -3.41
C LYS A 363 14.46 0.01 -3.31
N LEU A 364 15.23 -1.08 -3.32
CA LEU A 364 14.77 -2.46 -3.14
C LEU A 364 15.20 -3.06 -1.78
N GLN A 365 15.66 -2.21 -0.85
CA GLN A 365 16.04 -2.62 0.50
C GLN A 365 14.84 -3.20 1.25
N ARG A 366 15.04 -4.29 1.98
CA ARG A 366 13.99 -5.08 2.61
C ARG A 366 14.56 -5.89 3.78
N HIS A 367 13.67 -6.45 4.59
CA HIS A 367 14.03 -7.32 5.70
C HIS A 367 14.76 -8.58 5.20
N ASP A 368 15.71 -9.10 5.97
CA ASP A 368 16.56 -10.26 5.62
C ASP A 368 15.78 -11.59 5.49
N LYS A 369 14.62 -11.64 6.13
CA LYS A 369 13.61 -12.70 6.03
C LYS A 369 12.33 -12.15 5.43
N THR A 370 12.28 -12.13 4.10
CA THR A 370 11.13 -11.64 3.34
C THR A 370 10.46 -12.77 2.57
N TYR A 371 9.15 -12.87 2.64
CA TYR A 371 8.31 -13.71 1.78
C TYR A 371 7.46 -12.79 0.91
N THR A 372 7.24 -13.15 -0.35
CA THR A 372 6.46 -12.31 -1.27
C THR A 372 5.42 -13.13 -2.02
N TYR A 373 4.28 -12.53 -2.31
CA TYR A 373 3.36 -13.03 -3.32
C TYR A 373 2.83 -11.88 -4.18
N HIS A 374 2.51 -12.16 -5.44
CA HIS A 374 1.99 -11.18 -6.38
C HIS A 374 1.01 -11.83 -7.37
N GLY A 375 0.20 -11.02 -8.04
CA GLY A 375 -0.64 -11.50 -9.13
C GLY A 375 0.20 -11.89 -10.35
N ALA A 376 -0.25 -12.92 -11.06
CA ALA A 376 0.32 -13.41 -12.30
C ALA A 376 -0.79 -13.71 -13.32
N GLY A 377 -0.39 -13.85 -14.59
CA GLY A 377 -1.30 -14.12 -15.69
C GLY A 377 -2.15 -12.91 -16.12
N LEU A 378 -3.04 -13.17 -17.09
CA LEU A 378 -3.74 -12.13 -17.85
C LEU A 378 -5.21 -11.92 -17.45
N ARG A 379 -5.69 -12.59 -16.40
CA ARG A 379 -7.09 -12.44 -15.94
C ARG A 379 -7.36 -11.01 -15.47
N TYR A 380 -6.41 -10.44 -14.72
CA TYR A 380 -6.43 -9.05 -14.29
C TYR A 380 -5.25 -8.34 -14.93
N ARG A 381 -5.39 -7.98 -16.21
CA ARG A 381 -4.32 -7.31 -16.96
C ARG A 381 -3.88 -6.04 -16.24
N ALA A 382 -2.58 -5.90 -16.04
CA ALA A 382 -1.97 -4.75 -15.41
C ALA A 382 -1.23 -3.90 -16.46
N TRP A 383 -1.09 -2.61 -16.17
CA TRP A 383 -0.24 -1.72 -16.95
C TRP A 383 1.21 -2.01 -16.60
N ASP A 384 1.83 -3.00 -17.25
CA ASP A 384 3.29 -3.16 -17.25
C ASP A 384 3.97 -2.04 -18.06
N ARG A 385 3.23 -1.50 -19.02
CA ARG A 385 3.51 -0.29 -19.79
C ARG A 385 2.22 0.49 -20.05
N VAL A 386 2.39 1.74 -20.43
CA VAL A 386 1.36 2.66 -20.87
C VAL A 386 1.66 3.04 -22.31
N GLU A 387 0.64 2.96 -23.17
CA GLU A 387 0.77 3.29 -24.58
C GLU A 387 -0.27 4.34 -24.97
N TRP A 388 0.18 5.38 -25.66
CA TRP A 388 -0.66 6.35 -26.33
C TRP A 388 -0.58 6.11 -27.84
N VAL A 389 -1.71 6.05 -28.53
CA VAL A 389 -1.75 6.08 -30.00
C VAL A 389 -2.13 7.49 -30.45
N ALA A 390 -1.24 8.14 -31.17
CA ALA A 390 -1.40 9.51 -31.66
C ALA A 390 -1.72 9.54 -33.16
N ALA A 391 -2.73 10.32 -33.54
CA ALA A 391 -3.17 10.47 -34.93
C ALA A 391 -3.91 11.81 -35.15
N ARG A 392 -3.92 12.29 -36.39
CA ARG A 392 -4.70 13.48 -36.77
C ARG A 392 -6.19 13.17 -36.97
N ASP A 393 -6.50 12.00 -37.52
CA ASP A 393 -7.86 11.50 -37.73
C ASP A 393 -7.93 10.04 -37.30
N ARG A 394 -8.56 9.81 -36.15
CA ARG A 394 -8.74 8.48 -35.57
C ARG A 394 -9.81 7.64 -36.30
N TRP A 395 -10.66 8.27 -37.12
CA TRP A 395 -11.81 7.63 -37.78
C TRP A 395 -11.52 7.25 -39.24
N PHE A 396 -10.26 7.28 -39.67
CA PHE A 396 -9.76 6.72 -40.93
C PHE A 396 -10.31 7.37 -42.23
N PHE A 397 -10.59 8.67 -42.28
CA PHE A 397 -10.88 9.34 -43.55
C PHE A 397 -9.61 9.76 -44.32
N SER A 398 -8.42 9.62 -43.74
CA SER A 398 -7.12 9.92 -44.38
C SER A 398 -6.07 8.88 -44.00
N ARG A 399 -5.20 8.50 -44.94
CA ARG A 399 -4.03 7.64 -44.65
C ARG A 399 -3.00 8.41 -43.79
N PRO A 400 -2.27 7.75 -42.88
CA PRO A 400 -1.16 8.37 -42.17
C PRO A 400 -0.12 8.87 -43.17
N ASP A 401 0.32 10.11 -43.04
CA ASP A 401 1.40 10.68 -43.84
C ASP A 401 2.75 10.43 -43.15
N MET A 402 3.72 9.82 -43.84
CA MET A 402 5.09 9.63 -43.32
C MET A 402 5.76 10.94 -42.86
N ALA A 403 5.30 12.10 -43.35
CA ALA A 403 5.74 13.39 -42.84
C ALA A 403 5.17 13.71 -41.45
N GLU A 404 3.93 13.29 -41.16
CA GLU A 404 3.28 13.47 -39.86
C GLU A 404 3.94 12.59 -38.79
N ASP A 405 4.21 11.31 -39.09
CA ASP A 405 4.93 10.42 -38.16
C ASP A 405 6.34 10.94 -37.84
N ARG A 406 7.05 11.47 -38.84
CA ARG A 406 8.35 12.14 -38.63
C ARG A 406 8.23 13.38 -37.75
N ALA A 407 7.19 14.19 -37.95
CA ALA A 407 6.95 15.39 -37.15
C ALA A 407 6.61 15.04 -35.68
N LEU A 408 5.80 13.99 -35.45
CA LEU A 408 5.50 13.47 -34.12
C LEU A 408 6.75 12.96 -33.41
N ALA A 409 7.70 12.38 -34.16
CA ALA A 409 8.96 11.92 -33.60
C ALA A 409 9.83 13.10 -33.14
N SER A 410 10.03 14.11 -33.99
CA SER A 410 11.02 15.17 -33.74
C SER A 410 10.51 16.41 -33.00
N GLY A 411 9.23 16.75 -33.08
CA GLY A 411 8.70 18.03 -32.58
C GLY A 411 8.09 17.95 -31.18
N ALA A 412 8.16 19.02 -30.38
CA ALA A 412 7.53 19.03 -29.05
C ALA A 412 5.99 18.89 -29.17
N LEU A 413 5.39 17.98 -28.39
CA LEU A 413 3.98 17.58 -28.52
C LEU A 413 3.12 18.33 -27.49
N ILE A 414 2.89 19.62 -27.73
CA ILE A 414 2.33 20.58 -26.77
C ILE A 414 0.84 20.31 -26.54
N ALA A 415 0.47 20.03 -25.29
CA ALA A 415 -0.91 19.75 -24.90
C ALA A 415 -1.83 20.97 -25.15
N LYS A 416 -3.06 20.69 -25.57
CA LYS A 416 -4.12 21.69 -25.80
C LYS A 416 -5.34 21.46 -24.94
N ASP A 417 -5.86 20.23 -24.96
CA ASP A 417 -7.06 19.86 -24.21
C ASP A 417 -7.00 18.40 -23.76
N SER A 418 -7.82 18.05 -22.77
CA SER A 418 -7.92 16.70 -22.24
C SER A 418 -9.36 16.40 -21.85
N ASN A 419 -9.87 15.24 -22.27
CA ASN A 419 -11.16 14.76 -21.80
C ASN A 419 -11.08 14.14 -20.38
N SER A 420 -9.89 14.11 -19.76
CA SER A 420 -9.63 13.46 -18.47
C SER A 420 -10.02 11.96 -18.42
N GLY A 421 -10.22 11.33 -19.57
CA GLY A 421 -10.70 9.96 -19.73
C GLY A 421 -9.83 9.15 -20.68
N GLY A 422 -8.55 9.51 -20.82
CA GLY A 422 -7.61 8.81 -21.69
C GLY A 422 -7.61 9.29 -23.14
N LYS A 423 -8.08 10.51 -23.42
CA LYS A 423 -7.85 11.22 -24.69
C LYS A 423 -7.24 12.59 -24.44
N GLU A 424 -6.23 12.93 -25.22
CA GLU A 424 -5.49 14.19 -25.14
C GLU A 424 -5.41 14.82 -26.52
N GLU A 425 -5.67 16.11 -26.61
CA GLU A 425 -5.45 16.90 -27.83
C GLU A 425 -4.13 17.67 -27.69
N PHE A 426 -3.36 17.72 -28.78
CA PHE A 426 -2.07 18.39 -28.78
C PHE A 426 -1.71 18.96 -30.15
N GLU A 427 -0.77 19.89 -30.18
CA GLU A 427 -0.15 20.40 -31.39
C GLU A 427 1.34 20.10 -31.37
N ILE A 428 1.93 20.00 -32.56
CA ILE A 428 3.39 19.97 -32.68
C ILE A 428 3.87 21.42 -32.64
N GLU A 429 4.86 21.73 -31.80
CA GLU A 429 5.42 23.08 -31.67
C GLU A 429 5.84 23.64 -33.03
N GLY A 430 5.43 24.89 -33.30
CA GLY A 430 5.65 25.55 -34.60
C GLY A 430 4.70 25.09 -35.72
N GLY A 431 3.85 24.10 -35.46
CA GLY A 431 2.77 23.67 -36.35
C GLY A 431 1.44 24.37 -36.08
N SER A 432 0.48 24.19 -36.99
CA SER A 432 -0.90 24.70 -36.86
C SER A 432 -1.96 23.59 -36.84
N ARG A 433 -1.52 22.32 -36.81
CA ARG A 433 -2.40 21.15 -36.87
C ARG A 433 -2.54 20.51 -35.50
N THR A 434 -3.78 20.21 -35.12
CA THR A 434 -4.14 19.48 -33.91
C THR A 434 -4.14 17.97 -34.16
N PHE A 435 -3.69 17.21 -33.16
CA PHE A 435 -3.66 15.75 -33.12
C PHE A 435 -4.41 15.25 -31.87
N GLU A 436 -4.97 14.04 -31.95
CA GLU A 436 -5.53 13.31 -30.81
C GLU A 436 -4.57 12.18 -30.42
N ALA A 437 -4.29 12.03 -29.12
CA ALA A 437 -3.66 10.87 -28.54
C ALA A 437 -4.65 10.10 -27.67
N VAL A 438 -4.61 8.77 -27.77
CA VAL A 438 -5.53 7.87 -27.07
C VAL A 438 -4.78 6.85 -26.24
N LEU A 439 -5.11 6.78 -24.96
CA LEU A 439 -4.57 5.81 -24.03
C LEU A 439 -5.09 4.41 -24.37
N GLN A 440 -4.18 3.44 -24.44
CA GLN A 440 -4.52 2.05 -24.72
C GLN A 440 -4.76 1.25 -23.44
N ASP A 441 -5.50 0.15 -23.60
CA ASP A 441 -5.79 -0.82 -22.54
C ASP A 441 -4.52 -1.56 -22.08
N PRO A 442 -4.49 -2.05 -20.83
CA PRO A 442 -3.36 -2.81 -20.31
C PRO A 442 -3.26 -4.16 -20.99
N THR A 443 -2.02 -4.60 -21.23
CA THR A 443 -1.72 -5.90 -21.85
C THR A 443 -0.83 -6.80 -20.99
N GLY A 444 -0.19 -6.25 -19.95
CA GLY A 444 0.74 -6.97 -19.09
C GLY A 444 0.06 -7.89 -18.08
N GLU A 445 0.82 -8.88 -17.60
CA GLU A 445 0.42 -9.74 -16.50
C GLU A 445 0.47 -9.00 -15.15
N GLY A 446 -0.42 -9.37 -14.23
CA GLY A 446 -0.44 -8.83 -12.89
C GLY A 446 -1.77 -9.07 -12.17
N ASP A 447 -2.09 -8.16 -11.26
CA ASP A 447 -3.30 -8.20 -10.42
C ASP A 447 -4.31 -7.09 -10.75
N GLY A 448 -4.19 -6.47 -11.93
CA GLY A 448 -4.98 -5.31 -12.37
C GLY A 448 -4.44 -3.96 -11.90
N THR A 449 -3.51 -3.93 -10.94
CA THR A 449 -2.83 -2.69 -10.49
C THR A 449 -1.32 -2.79 -10.62
N VAL A 450 -0.74 -3.83 -10.03
CA VAL A 450 0.69 -4.08 -9.96
C VAL A 450 1.05 -5.11 -11.04
N PRO A 451 1.90 -4.73 -12.00
CA PRO A 451 2.38 -5.67 -12.99
C PRO A 451 3.46 -6.58 -12.38
N VAL A 452 3.59 -7.80 -12.93
CA VAL A 452 4.55 -8.83 -12.46
C VAL A 452 5.96 -8.28 -12.21
N PRO A 453 6.58 -7.48 -13.11
CA PRO A 453 7.93 -6.96 -12.89
C PRO A 453 8.10 -6.14 -11.59
N SER A 454 7.07 -5.41 -11.17
CA SER A 454 7.10 -4.66 -9.90
C SER A 454 6.85 -5.56 -8.70
N GLY A 455 5.95 -6.55 -8.84
CA GLY A 455 5.69 -7.56 -7.79
C GLY A 455 6.91 -8.44 -7.49
N GLU A 456 7.72 -8.74 -8.50
CA GLU A 456 8.92 -9.57 -8.38
C GLU A 456 10.20 -8.78 -8.06
N ALA A 457 10.15 -7.45 -8.10
CA ALA A 457 11.36 -6.63 -8.07
C ALA A 457 12.22 -6.83 -6.81
N LEU A 458 11.62 -7.20 -5.67
CA LEU A 458 12.39 -7.53 -4.47
C LEU A 458 13.25 -8.78 -4.70
N SER A 459 12.77 -9.79 -5.40
CA SER A 459 13.47 -11.06 -5.59
C SER A 459 14.76 -10.93 -6.41
N ALA A 460 14.87 -9.86 -7.22
CA ALA A 460 16.02 -9.61 -8.08
C ALA A 460 17.37 -9.41 -7.35
N LEU A 461 17.37 -9.05 -6.06
CA LEU A 461 18.63 -8.81 -5.31
C LEU A 461 19.21 -10.05 -4.59
N GLY A 462 18.58 -11.23 -4.70
CA GLY A 462 19.04 -12.47 -4.05
C GLY A 462 19.02 -12.45 -2.51
N GLY A 463 19.19 -13.63 -1.89
CA GLY A 463 19.54 -13.84 -0.46
C GLY A 463 18.49 -13.56 0.62
N ALA A 464 17.78 -12.42 0.53
CA ALA A 464 16.83 -11.97 1.56
C ALA A 464 15.38 -12.42 1.31
N VAL A 465 15.00 -12.66 0.06
CA VAL A 465 13.68 -13.24 -0.25
C VAL A 465 13.78 -14.75 -0.08
N LYS A 466 13.00 -15.31 0.85
CA LYS A 466 12.98 -16.73 1.18
C LYS A 466 12.06 -17.51 0.26
N GLU A 467 10.94 -16.90 -0.15
CA GLU A 467 10.01 -17.50 -1.09
C GLU A 467 9.24 -16.42 -1.85
N VAL A 468 8.92 -16.74 -3.11
CA VAL A 468 8.08 -15.93 -4.02
C VAL A 468 6.94 -16.82 -4.48
N LEU A 469 5.72 -16.34 -4.33
CA LEU A 469 4.53 -17.02 -4.82
C LEU A 469 3.84 -16.16 -5.91
N PRO A 470 4.02 -16.48 -7.20
CA PRO A 470 3.13 -15.97 -8.23
C PRO A 470 1.76 -16.64 -8.09
N VAL A 471 0.68 -15.86 -8.09
CA VAL A 471 -0.69 -16.38 -7.99
C VAL A 471 -1.49 -15.94 -9.20
N GLU A 472 -1.94 -16.89 -10.00
CA GLU A 472 -2.78 -16.59 -11.16
C GLU A 472 -4.16 -16.09 -10.75
N GLY A 473 -4.61 -15.03 -11.41
CA GLY A 473 -6.00 -14.60 -11.35
C GLY A 473 -6.47 -14.11 -9.98
N ILE A 474 -5.59 -13.46 -9.22
CA ILE A 474 -5.97 -12.69 -8.04
C ILE A 474 -6.20 -11.21 -8.40
N ASP A 475 -7.26 -10.65 -7.84
CA ASP A 475 -7.52 -9.21 -7.85
C ASP A 475 -6.62 -8.52 -6.81
N HIS A 476 -6.10 -7.34 -7.14
CA HIS A 476 -5.23 -6.58 -6.24
C HIS A 476 -5.89 -6.30 -4.89
N GLN A 477 -7.14 -5.83 -4.88
CA GLN A 477 -7.82 -5.35 -3.68
C GLN A 477 -8.26 -6.52 -2.78
N MET A 478 -8.75 -7.60 -3.38
CA MET A 478 -9.29 -8.77 -2.69
C MET A 478 -8.30 -9.96 -2.66
N ALA A 479 -7.00 -9.69 -2.83
CA ALA A 479 -5.97 -10.72 -2.91
C ALA A 479 -5.99 -11.70 -1.72
N TYR A 480 -6.39 -11.24 -0.53
CA TYR A 480 -6.45 -12.06 0.68
C TYR A 480 -7.66 -13.00 0.79
N ASP A 481 -8.66 -12.87 -0.09
CA ASP A 481 -9.76 -13.84 -0.16
C ASP A 481 -9.33 -15.14 -0.86
N ASN A 482 -8.16 -15.14 -1.50
CA ASN A 482 -7.62 -16.31 -2.16
C ASN A 482 -7.03 -17.32 -1.15
N ALA A 483 -7.53 -18.56 -1.18
CA ALA A 483 -7.10 -19.61 -0.26
C ALA A 483 -5.61 -19.96 -0.39
N THR A 484 -5.02 -19.89 -1.59
CA THR A 484 -3.58 -20.14 -1.80
C THR A 484 -2.75 -19.06 -1.10
N VAL A 485 -3.15 -17.79 -1.18
CA VAL A 485 -2.50 -16.68 -0.47
C VAL A 485 -2.60 -16.86 1.05
N GLN A 486 -3.76 -17.27 1.56
CA GLN A 486 -3.96 -17.54 2.98
C GLN A 486 -3.07 -18.69 3.48
N GLN A 487 -3.00 -19.79 2.73
CA GLN A 487 -2.15 -20.94 3.05
C GLN A 487 -0.67 -20.58 3.01
N PHE A 488 -0.23 -19.82 2.00
CA PHE A 488 1.13 -19.30 1.91
C PHE A 488 1.49 -18.45 3.13
N THR A 489 0.58 -17.56 3.54
CA THR A 489 0.74 -16.70 4.70
C THR A 489 0.96 -17.52 5.98
N VAL A 490 0.10 -18.52 6.25
CA VAL A 490 0.23 -19.38 7.44
C VAL A 490 1.49 -20.25 7.39
N ARG A 491 1.86 -20.75 6.22
CA ARG A 491 3.10 -21.52 6.04
C ARG A 491 4.32 -20.67 6.36
N ALA A 492 4.41 -19.46 5.83
CA ALA A 492 5.52 -18.55 6.10
C ALA A 492 5.61 -18.15 7.59
N ILE A 493 4.48 -17.87 8.25
CA ILE A 493 4.41 -17.66 9.71
C ILE A 493 4.97 -18.89 10.45
N SER A 494 4.55 -20.09 10.05
CA SER A 494 5.00 -21.34 10.67
C SER A 494 6.50 -21.55 10.52
N LEU A 495 7.07 -21.26 9.35
CA LEU A 495 8.51 -21.38 9.09
C LEU A 495 9.31 -20.40 9.94
N LEU A 496 8.89 -19.13 9.99
CA LEU A 496 9.52 -18.11 10.83
C LEU A 496 9.50 -18.48 12.31
N ALA A 497 8.34 -18.92 12.82
CA ALA A 497 8.19 -19.31 14.22
C ALA A 497 8.98 -20.59 14.56
N LYS A 498 9.07 -21.57 13.65
CA LYS A 498 9.90 -22.77 13.83
C LYS A 498 11.39 -22.41 13.90
N GLU A 499 11.86 -21.54 13.02
CA GLU A 499 13.25 -21.08 13.04
C GLU A 499 13.55 -20.36 14.37
N TRP A 500 12.64 -19.50 14.82
CA TRP A 500 12.76 -18.81 16.10
C TRP A 500 12.80 -19.77 17.29
N PHE A 501 11.89 -20.74 17.34
CA PHE A 501 11.88 -21.81 18.33
C PHE A 501 13.20 -22.58 18.40
N SER A 502 13.80 -22.87 17.25
CA SER A 502 15.09 -23.58 17.16
C SER A 502 16.27 -22.72 17.63
N SER A 503 16.16 -21.39 17.55
CA SER A 503 17.19 -20.46 18.02
C SER A 503 17.23 -20.25 19.54
N ARG A 504 16.17 -20.67 20.27
CA ARG A 504 16.11 -20.47 21.73
C ARG A 504 17.12 -21.37 22.46
N PRO A 505 17.82 -20.83 23.48
CA PRO A 505 18.84 -21.58 24.22
C PRO A 505 18.19 -22.62 25.12
N ARG A 506 18.20 -23.88 24.69
CA ARG A 506 17.72 -25.04 25.47
C ARG A 506 18.84 -25.63 26.32
N GLY A 507 18.45 -26.26 27.42
CA GLY A 507 19.33 -26.97 28.37
C GLY A 507 19.81 -28.31 27.85
#